data_AF-A0A674NU85-F1
#
_entry.id   AF-A0A674NU85-F1
#
_cell.length_a   1.000
_cell.length_b   1.000
_cell.length_c   1.000
_cell.angle_alpha   90.00
_cell.angle_beta   90.00
_cell.angle_gamma   90.00
#
_symmetry.space_group_name_H-M   'P 1'
#
loop_
_entity.id
_entity.type
_entity.pdbx_description
1 polymer ?
#
loop_
_entity_poly.entity_id
_entity_poly.type
_entity_poly.pdbx_seq_one_letter_code
_entity_poly.pdbx_strand_id
1 'polypeptide(L)'
;MHQCTPQWRSSNKIEIVSQSLTHPVSSPPPHTNNEDFPEVLGVINTSFCSLNRSCESSMQNSIDIEEIEALSSIYGEEWCVIDEAARIFCIKICNGLEKPKLTACLQIILPHEYPSTSPPIYQINAAWLRGSERAKLANSLEDLYVENMGESILYLWVEKVREFLVERSQKLPPIKHGESITDRRSTFQPHLAPVVSPRQVKMILEKLYENKKIASATHNIYAYRIYCEDKHSFLQDCEDDGETAAGGRLLHLLQILDVRNVMVVVSRWYGGILLGPDRFKHINNCARNILVEEGYAASTKTEIIGDTGSEKMSSSRKF
;
A
#
# COMPACT_ATOMS: atom_id res chain seq x y z
N MET A 1 -19.84 7.75 45.00
CA MET A 1 -19.46 7.65 43.58
C MET A 1 -17.96 7.46 43.51
N HIS A 2 -17.53 6.24 43.19
CA HIS A 2 -16.12 5.86 43.11
C HIS A 2 -15.47 6.49 41.87
N GLN A 3 -14.38 7.22 42.08
CA GLN A 3 -13.49 7.65 40.99
C GLN A 3 -12.35 6.63 40.91
N CYS A 4 -12.30 5.90 39.80
CA CYS A 4 -11.18 5.05 39.42
C CYS A 4 -10.35 5.81 38.38
N THR A 5 -9.10 6.10 38.70
CA THR A 5 -8.06 6.52 37.75
C THR A 5 -7.10 5.33 37.52
N PRO A 6 -6.73 4.99 36.28
CA PRO A 6 -5.68 4.00 36.04
C PRO A 6 -4.30 4.67 36.01
N GLN A 7 -3.40 4.20 36.88
CA GLN A 7 -1.96 4.50 36.83
C GLN A 7 -1.28 3.60 35.79
N TRP A 8 -0.69 4.22 34.77
CA TRP A 8 0.24 3.57 33.84
C TRP A 8 1.61 3.44 34.52
N ARG A 9 2.05 2.21 34.83
CA ARG A 9 3.42 1.92 35.27
C ARG A 9 4.23 1.34 34.11
N SER A 10 5.44 1.88 34.04
CA SER A 10 6.49 1.68 33.05
C SER A 10 7.23 0.35 33.18
N SER A 11 7.72 -0.12 32.02
CA SER A 11 9.01 -0.77 31.81
C SER A 11 9.24 -2.17 32.38
N ASN A 12 9.30 -3.16 31.49
CA ASN A 12 10.20 -4.31 31.65
C ASN A 12 11.14 -4.38 30.44
N LYS A 13 12.42 -4.13 30.72
CA LYS A 13 13.60 -4.45 29.91
C LYS A 13 13.66 -5.97 29.71
N ILE A 14 13.98 -6.40 28.51
CA ILE A 14 14.39 -7.78 28.21
C ILE A 14 15.92 -7.86 28.42
N GLU A 15 16.36 -8.67 29.39
CA GLU A 15 17.76 -9.04 29.59
C GLU A 15 18.12 -10.24 28.70
N ILE A 16 19.24 -10.13 27.99
CA ILE A 16 19.85 -11.23 27.22
C ILE A 16 20.81 -11.97 28.15
N VAL A 17 20.51 -13.23 28.47
CA VAL A 17 21.43 -14.11 29.19
C VAL A 17 22.22 -14.93 28.17
N SER A 18 23.50 -14.60 27.99
CA SER A 18 24.46 -15.43 27.27
C SER A 18 25.05 -16.48 28.21
N GLN A 19 24.78 -17.77 27.97
CA GLN A 19 25.54 -18.84 28.63
C GLN A 19 26.74 -19.23 27.77
N SER A 20 27.92 -18.95 28.30
CA SER A 20 29.23 -19.36 27.78
C SER A 20 29.51 -20.82 28.15
N LEU A 21 29.65 -21.70 27.15
CA LEU A 21 30.28 -23.01 27.32
C LEU A 21 31.78 -22.86 27.09
N THR A 22 32.57 -23.13 28.12
CA THR A 22 34.02 -23.20 28.08
C THR A 22 34.45 -24.64 27.78
N HIS A 23 35.25 -24.85 26.74
CA HIS A 23 36.15 -26.01 26.63
C HIS A 23 37.53 -25.58 26.11
N PRO A 24 38.61 -26.25 26.54
CA PRO A 24 39.97 -25.71 26.52
C PRO A 24 40.66 -25.79 25.15
N VAL A 25 41.61 -24.86 25.00
CA VAL A 25 42.43 -24.54 23.82
C VAL A 25 43.49 -25.60 23.54
N SER A 26 43.68 -25.96 22.26
CA SER A 26 44.96 -26.43 21.70
C SER A 26 45.14 -25.90 20.26
N SER A 27 46.39 -25.61 19.88
CA SER A 27 46.87 -24.68 18.85
C SER A 27 46.75 -25.13 17.36
N PRO A 28 46.94 -24.24 16.35
CA PRO A 28 46.51 -24.41 14.95
C PRO A 28 47.63 -24.86 13.95
N PRO A 29 47.30 -25.26 12.69
CA PRO A 29 47.53 -24.38 11.50
C PRO A 29 46.51 -24.62 10.33
N PRO A 30 46.70 -24.14 9.07
CA PRO A 30 46.19 -22.87 8.56
C PRO A 30 45.22 -22.95 7.36
N HIS A 31 44.47 -21.84 7.16
CA HIS A 31 43.84 -21.31 5.94
C HIS A 31 43.01 -22.22 5.01
N THR A 32 41.69 -21.97 4.97
CA THR A 32 40.94 -21.70 3.72
C THR A 32 39.71 -20.85 4.00
N ASN A 33 39.51 -19.80 3.20
CA ASN A 33 38.40 -18.86 3.24
C ASN A 33 37.05 -19.52 2.93
N ASN A 34 36.01 -19.18 3.70
CA ASN A 34 34.65 -18.95 3.20
C ASN A 34 33.92 -18.09 4.23
N GLU A 35 33.38 -16.96 3.77
CA GLU A 35 32.58 -16.04 4.56
C GLU A 35 31.16 -16.60 4.74
N ASP A 36 30.84 -17.05 5.96
CA ASP A 36 29.50 -17.33 6.42
C ASP A 36 28.83 -16.03 6.91
N PHE A 37 27.62 -15.75 6.43
CA PHE A 37 26.70 -14.77 7.03
C PHE A 37 25.53 -15.51 7.69
N PRO A 38 25.05 -15.07 8.88
CA PRO A 38 24.23 -15.90 9.75
C PRO A 38 22.76 -15.98 9.33
N GLU A 39 22.21 -17.20 9.44
CA GLU A 39 20.78 -17.51 9.45
C GLU A 39 20.08 -16.82 10.62
N VAL A 40 18.98 -16.12 10.33
CA VAL A 40 17.99 -15.74 11.34
C VAL A 40 16.84 -16.72 11.20
N LEU A 41 16.91 -17.81 11.97
CA LEU A 41 15.78 -18.71 12.21
C LEU A 41 14.84 -18.03 13.21
N GLY A 42 13.60 -17.77 12.81
CA GLY A 42 12.53 -17.43 13.75
C GLY A 42 12.13 -18.70 14.50
N VAL A 43 12.51 -18.80 15.79
CA VAL A 43 12.14 -19.93 16.66
C VAL A 43 11.15 -19.40 17.70
N ILE A 44 9.95 -19.98 17.74
CA ILE A 44 9.00 -19.82 18.85
C ILE A 44 9.04 -21.08 19.70
N ASN A 45 9.19 -20.90 21.01
CA ASN A 45 9.26 -21.96 22.01
C ASN A 45 7.87 -22.13 22.64
N THR A 46 7.27 -23.32 22.55
CA THR A 46 6.00 -23.64 23.20
C THR A 46 6.10 -24.93 24.01
N SER A 47 5.83 -24.84 25.31
CA SER A 47 5.76 -25.97 26.25
C SER A 47 4.34 -26.14 26.79
N PHE A 48 3.96 -27.40 27.06
CA PHE A 48 2.68 -27.93 27.62
C PHE A 48 1.49 -28.00 26.65
N CYS A 49 0.61 -29.02 26.64
CA CYS A 49 0.27 -30.08 27.60
C CYS A 49 -0.21 -31.34 26.83
N SER A 50 0.09 -32.54 27.33
CA SER A 50 -0.19 -33.82 26.68
C SER A 50 -1.38 -34.52 27.33
N LEU A 51 -2.49 -34.74 26.61
CA LEU A 51 -3.40 -35.91 26.76
C LEU A 51 -4.65 -35.81 25.85
N ASN A 52 -4.49 -36.03 24.53
CA ASN A 52 -5.57 -36.55 23.63
C ASN A 52 -5.11 -37.02 22.22
N ARG A 53 -3.90 -37.57 22.12
CA ARG A 53 -3.11 -37.64 20.87
C ARG A 53 -3.62 -38.60 19.76
N SER A 54 -4.47 -39.58 20.06
CA SER A 54 -4.73 -40.69 19.12
C SER A 54 -5.87 -40.47 18.13
N CYS A 55 -6.93 -39.74 18.53
CA CYS A 55 -8.05 -39.42 17.63
C CYS A 55 -7.73 -38.15 16.82
N GLU A 56 -7.15 -37.15 17.49
CA GLU A 56 -6.67 -35.91 16.88
C GLU A 56 -5.65 -36.16 15.77
N SER A 57 -4.65 -37.03 15.98
CA SER A 57 -3.63 -37.31 14.94
C SER A 57 -4.19 -37.92 13.64
N SER A 58 -5.26 -38.73 13.72
CA SER A 58 -5.87 -39.36 12.54
C SER A 58 -6.71 -38.41 11.69
N MET A 59 -7.42 -37.47 12.33
CA MET A 59 -8.17 -36.40 11.64
C MET A 59 -7.24 -35.27 11.19
N GLN A 60 -6.13 -35.05 11.92
CA GLN A 60 -5.12 -34.06 11.57
C GLN A 60 -4.36 -34.44 10.31
N ASN A 61 -4.00 -35.72 10.17
CA ASN A 61 -3.39 -36.29 8.97
C ASN A 61 -4.33 -36.32 7.75
N SER A 62 -5.64 -36.09 7.91
CA SER A 62 -6.54 -35.95 6.75
C SER A 62 -6.64 -34.50 6.29
N ILE A 63 -6.60 -33.54 7.20
CA ILE A 63 -6.75 -32.11 6.88
C ILE A 63 -5.53 -31.60 6.09
N ASP A 64 -4.32 -32.01 6.48
CA ASP A 64 -3.11 -31.61 5.77
C ASP A 64 -2.99 -32.27 4.39
N ILE A 65 -3.39 -33.54 4.25
CA ILE A 65 -3.44 -34.22 2.94
C ILE A 65 -4.43 -33.52 2.01
N GLU A 66 -5.64 -33.22 2.50
CA GLU A 66 -6.66 -32.50 1.72
C GLU A 66 -6.19 -31.09 1.31
N GLU A 67 -5.53 -30.34 2.20
CA GLU A 67 -4.95 -29.03 1.89
C GLU A 67 -3.89 -29.14 0.77
N ILE A 68 -2.99 -30.12 0.86
CA ILE A 68 -1.91 -30.30 -0.12
C ILE A 68 -2.46 -30.74 -1.48
N GLU A 69 -3.44 -31.64 -1.51
CA GLU A 69 -4.10 -32.08 -2.75
C GLU A 69 -4.84 -30.90 -3.42
N ALA A 70 -5.51 -30.07 -2.62
CA ALA A 70 -6.17 -28.86 -3.10
C ALA A 70 -5.16 -27.87 -3.70
N LEU A 71 -4.04 -27.58 -3.01
CA LEU A 71 -3.00 -26.66 -3.48
C LEU A 71 -2.34 -27.15 -4.77
N SER A 72 -2.05 -28.45 -4.85
CA SER A 72 -1.52 -29.09 -6.06
C SER A 72 -2.48 -28.90 -7.24
N SER A 73 -3.78 -29.07 -7.01
CA SER A 73 -4.82 -28.89 -8.03
C SER A 73 -5.00 -27.42 -8.45
N ILE A 74 -4.91 -26.48 -7.51
CA ILE A 74 -5.08 -25.03 -7.75
C ILE A 74 -3.89 -24.47 -8.54
N TYR A 75 -2.67 -24.80 -8.13
CA TYR A 75 -1.46 -24.16 -8.63
C TYR A 75 -0.72 -24.98 -9.69
N GLY A 76 -1.05 -26.27 -9.85
CA GLY A 76 -0.51 -27.14 -10.91
C GLY A 76 1.01 -27.11 -10.97
N GLU A 77 1.57 -26.71 -12.12
CA GLU A 77 3.03 -26.65 -12.34
C GLU A 77 3.77 -25.63 -11.45
N GLU A 78 3.07 -24.67 -10.84
CA GLU A 78 3.68 -23.74 -9.90
C GLU A 78 3.99 -24.39 -8.54
N TRP A 79 3.30 -25.49 -8.19
CA TRP A 79 3.48 -26.25 -6.94
C TRP A 79 4.39 -27.47 -7.16
N CYS A 80 5.35 -27.66 -6.26
CA CYS A 80 6.35 -28.72 -6.34
C CYS A 80 6.49 -29.42 -4.99
N VAL A 81 6.40 -30.74 -4.99
CA VAL A 81 6.72 -31.59 -3.83
C VAL A 81 8.22 -31.88 -3.87
N ILE A 82 8.97 -31.38 -2.88
CA ILE A 82 10.42 -31.61 -2.79
C ILE A 82 10.70 -32.94 -2.11
N ASP A 83 10.10 -33.14 -0.93
CA ASP A 83 10.21 -34.37 -0.15
C ASP A 83 8.90 -34.58 0.62
N GLU A 84 8.12 -35.55 0.17
CA GLU A 84 6.81 -35.86 0.77
C GLU A 84 6.96 -36.42 2.20
N ALA A 85 7.97 -37.27 2.44
CA ALA A 85 8.18 -37.88 3.75
C ALA A 85 8.65 -36.86 4.79
N ALA A 86 9.49 -35.91 4.37
CA ALA A 86 9.91 -34.78 5.21
C ALA A 86 8.93 -33.59 5.20
N ARG A 87 7.79 -33.71 4.49
CA ARG A 87 6.75 -32.67 4.34
C ARG A 87 7.32 -31.32 3.86
N ILE A 88 8.16 -31.38 2.83
CA ILE A 88 8.81 -30.23 2.20
C ILE A 88 8.18 -29.97 0.84
N PHE A 89 7.64 -28.77 0.69
CA PHE A 89 6.95 -28.29 -0.51
C PHE A 89 7.57 -26.97 -0.98
N CYS A 90 7.36 -26.64 -2.24
CA CYS A 90 7.80 -25.38 -2.82
C CYS A 90 6.78 -24.89 -3.82
N ILE A 91 6.51 -23.58 -3.79
CA ILE A 91 5.67 -22.92 -4.77
C ILE A 91 6.36 -21.71 -5.37
N LYS A 92 6.28 -21.62 -6.69
CA LYS A 92 6.77 -20.47 -7.46
C LYS A 92 5.63 -19.48 -7.69
N ILE A 93 5.73 -18.30 -7.11
CA ILE A 93 4.69 -17.27 -7.14
C ILE A 93 5.14 -16.12 -8.04
N CYS A 94 4.24 -15.63 -8.90
CA CYS A 94 4.51 -14.49 -9.78
C CYS A 94 3.40 -13.43 -9.73
N ASN A 95 3.78 -12.18 -10.05
CA ASN A 95 2.85 -11.03 -10.11
C ASN A 95 1.95 -10.98 -11.35
N GLY A 96 1.91 -12.03 -12.19
CA GLY A 96 1.09 -12.12 -13.40
C GLY A 96 1.87 -12.03 -14.72
N LEU A 97 1.16 -11.57 -15.77
CA LEU A 97 1.63 -11.59 -17.17
C LEU A 97 2.38 -10.32 -17.60
N GLU A 98 2.31 -9.23 -16.83
CA GLU A 98 2.93 -7.95 -17.20
C GLU A 98 4.42 -7.91 -16.87
N LYS A 99 5.23 -7.39 -17.80
CA LYS A 99 6.68 -7.25 -17.62
C LYS A 99 7.03 -5.94 -16.86
N PRO A 100 7.98 -5.97 -15.90
CA PRO A 100 8.80 -7.11 -15.48
C PRO A 100 8.05 -8.09 -14.57
N LYS A 101 8.22 -9.39 -14.85
CA LYS A 101 7.65 -10.49 -14.05
C LYS A 101 8.46 -10.66 -12.79
N LEU A 102 7.96 -10.17 -11.66
CA LEU A 102 8.52 -10.49 -10.35
C LEU A 102 8.15 -11.91 -9.99
N THR A 103 9.12 -12.64 -9.46
CA THR A 103 8.94 -14.03 -9.02
C THR A 103 9.59 -14.21 -7.67
N ALA A 104 8.93 -14.98 -6.80
CA ALA A 104 9.44 -15.46 -5.53
C ALA A 104 9.14 -16.96 -5.42
N CYS A 105 10.08 -17.72 -4.85
CA CYS A 105 9.85 -19.11 -4.49
C CYS A 105 9.66 -19.20 -2.97
N LEU A 106 8.54 -19.77 -2.55
CA LEU A 106 8.22 -20.04 -1.15
C LEU A 106 8.43 -21.53 -0.92
N GLN A 107 9.48 -21.88 -0.18
CA GLN A 107 9.68 -23.23 0.33
C GLN A 107 9.02 -23.34 1.70
N ILE A 108 8.30 -24.43 1.93
CA ILE A 108 7.45 -24.68 3.08
C ILE A 108 7.81 -26.03 3.66
N ILE A 109 8.00 -26.10 4.96
CA ILE A 109 8.23 -27.32 5.73
C ILE A 109 7.11 -27.39 6.77
N LEU A 110 6.32 -28.46 6.74
CA LEU A 110 5.19 -28.62 7.66
C LEU A 110 5.58 -29.46 8.87
N PRO A 111 5.62 -28.88 10.09
CA PRO A 111 5.77 -29.65 11.33
C PRO A 111 4.62 -30.64 11.50
N HIS A 112 4.85 -31.73 12.23
CA HIS A 112 3.81 -32.74 12.51
C HIS A 112 2.59 -32.15 13.25
N GLU A 113 2.79 -31.04 13.95
CA GLU A 113 1.78 -30.32 14.72
C GLU A 113 0.99 -29.27 13.91
N TYR A 114 1.30 -29.07 12.62
CA TYR A 114 0.54 -28.19 11.72
C TYR A 114 -0.73 -28.87 11.16
N PRO A 115 -1.83 -28.15 10.91
CA PRO A 115 -2.14 -26.75 11.32
C PRO A 115 -2.48 -26.48 12.78
N SER A 116 -2.57 -27.49 13.67
CA SER A 116 -3.15 -27.29 15.01
C SER A 116 -2.39 -26.31 15.90
N THR A 117 -1.12 -26.59 16.20
CA THR A 117 -0.38 -25.91 17.28
C THR A 117 0.97 -25.33 16.85
N SER A 118 1.37 -25.54 15.60
CA SER A 118 2.63 -25.02 15.08
C SER A 118 2.44 -24.45 13.67
N PRO A 119 3.05 -23.29 13.37
CA PRO A 119 3.01 -22.71 12.04
C PRO A 119 3.87 -23.51 11.06
N PRO A 120 3.64 -23.40 9.74
CA PRO A 120 4.60 -23.84 8.74
C PRO A 120 5.94 -23.12 8.92
N ILE A 121 7.05 -23.84 8.72
CA ILE A 121 8.37 -23.21 8.61
C ILE A 121 8.59 -22.85 7.15
N TYR A 122 9.13 -21.67 6.86
CA TYR A 122 9.29 -21.21 5.48
C TYR A 122 10.63 -20.56 5.17
N GLN A 123 10.96 -20.61 3.87
CA GLN A 123 12.04 -19.84 3.28
C GLN A 123 11.57 -19.18 1.99
N ILE A 124 11.72 -17.85 1.91
CA ILE A 124 11.43 -17.08 0.69
C ILE A 124 12.71 -16.76 -0.05
N ASN A 125 12.78 -17.25 -1.29
CA ASN A 125 13.89 -17.05 -2.21
C ASN A 125 13.48 -16.10 -3.34
N ALA A 126 14.02 -14.88 -3.31
CA ALA A 126 13.87 -13.87 -4.35
C ALA A 126 15.07 -12.91 -4.32
N ALA A 127 15.82 -12.80 -5.42
CA ALA A 127 17.08 -12.03 -5.46
C ALA A 127 16.92 -10.55 -5.06
N TRP A 128 15.73 -10.01 -5.29
CA TRP A 128 15.35 -8.63 -5.08
C TRP A 128 14.78 -8.34 -3.68
N LEU A 129 14.44 -9.38 -2.90
CA LEU A 129 13.75 -9.25 -1.61
C LEU A 129 14.77 -9.12 -0.47
N ARG A 130 15.03 -7.89 -0.02
CA ARG A 130 16.04 -7.60 1.01
C ARG A 130 15.56 -6.52 1.98
N GLY A 131 16.23 -6.39 3.12
CA GLY A 131 16.02 -5.31 4.07
C GLY A 131 14.58 -5.19 4.57
N SER A 132 14.04 -3.97 4.56
CA SER A 132 12.70 -3.66 5.07
C SER A 132 11.57 -4.38 4.31
N GLU A 133 11.76 -4.67 3.03
CA GLU A 133 10.75 -5.38 2.23
C GLU A 133 10.64 -6.86 2.64
N ARG A 134 11.77 -7.50 2.97
CA ARG A 134 11.78 -8.87 3.53
C ARG A 134 11.09 -8.89 4.89
N ALA A 135 11.41 -7.94 5.76
CA ALA A 135 10.78 -7.83 7.08
C ALA A 135 9.26 -7.58 6.97
N LYS A 136 8.83 -6.69 6.06
CA LYS A 136 7.41 -6.42 5.83
C LYS A 136 6.66 -7.69 5.40
N LEU A 137 7.18 -8.42 4.41
CA LEU A 137 6.54 -9.65 3.95
C LEU A 137 6.52 -10.73 5.06
N ALA A 138 7.63 -10.91 5.77
CA ALA A 138 7.72 -11.88 6.85
C ALA A 138 6.71 -11.59 7.98
N ASN A 139 6.61 -10.34 8.42
CA ASN A 139 5.64 -9.93 9.44
C ASN A 139 4.21 -10.19 8.96
N SER A 140 3.89 -9.89 7.70
CA SER A 140 2.55 -10.17 7.16
C SER A 140 2.19 -11.66 7.10
N LEU A 141 3.17 -12.56 6.93
CA LEU A 141 2.90 -14.01 6.99
C LEU A 141 2.69 -14.50 8.43
N GLU A 142 3.45 -13.93 9.37
CA GLU A 142 3.29 -14.22 10.81
C GLU A 142 1.93 -13.73 11.32
N ASP A 143 1.55 -12.50 10.97
CA ASP A 143 0.24 -11.93 11.34
C ASP A 143 -0.90 -12.83 10.83
N LEU A 144 -0.81 -13.33 9.59
CA LEU A 144 -1.79 -14.27 9.04
C LEU A 144 -1.88 -15.58 9.83
N TYR A 145 -0.75 -16.10 10.33
CA TYR A 145 -0.80 -17.29 11.19
C TYR A 145 -1.49 -16.98 12.52
N VAL A 146 -1.11 -15.87 13.17
CA VAL A 146 -1.69 -15.47 14.46
C VAL A 146 -3.20 -15.24 14.35
N GLU A 147 -3.66 -14.66 13.25
CA GLU A 147 -5.09 -14.43 12.98
C GLU A 147 -5.89 -15.71 12.71
N ASN A 148 -5.22 -16.79 12.25
CA ASN A 148 -5.85 -18.04 11.83
C ASN A 148 -5.25 -19.26 12.55
N MET A 149 -4.92 -19.13 13.84
CA MET A 149 -4.32 -20.22 14.62
C MET A 149 -5.23 -21.46 14.65
N GLY A 150 -4.66 -22.62 14.35
CA GLY A 150 -5.38 -23.90 14.28
C GLY A 150 -6.02 -24.19 12.92
N GLU A 151 -5.93 -23.26 11.96
CA GLU A 151 -6.47 -23.42 10.60
C GLU A 151 -5.36 -23.63 9.56
N SER A 152 -5.76 -24.14 8.40
CA SER A 152 -4.90 -24.29 7.22
C SER A 152 -4.68 -22.94 6.54
N ILE A 153 -3.43 -22.48 6.46
CA ILE A 153 -3.09 -21.12 6.02
C ILE A 153 -2.23 -21.06 4.75
N LEU A 154 -1.88 -22.19 4.13
CA LEU A 154 -0.92 -22.19 3.02
C LEU A 154 -1.44 -21.40 1.82
N TYR A 155 -2.73 -21.54 1.50
CA TYR A 155 -3.37 -20.73 0.46
C TYR A 155 -3.28 -19.23 0.78
N LEU A 156 -3.57 -18.84 2.03
CA LEU A 156 -3.50 -17.45 2.47
C LEU A 156 -2.08 -16.89 2.34
N TRP A 157 -1.06 -17.67 2.70
CA TRP A 157 0.34 -17.30 2.50
C TRP A 157 0.71 -17.11 1.04
N VAL A 158 0.29 -18.02 0.17
CA VAL A 158 0.54 -17.91 -1.28
C VAL A 158 -0.09 -16.64 -1.83
N GLU A 159 -1.35 -16.38 -1.51
CA GLU A 159 -2.05 -15.18 -1.96
C GLU A 159 -1.48 -13.90 -1.35
N LYS A 160 -0.99 -13.95 -0.10
CA LYS A 160 -0.31 -12.80 0.52
C LYS A 160 1.00 -12.47 -0.16
N VAL A 161 1.80 -13.48 -0.49
CA VAL A 161 3.02 -13.28 -1.28
C VAL A 161 2.65 -12.74 -2.67
N ARG A 162 1.64 -13.30 -3.33
CA ARG A 162 1.17 -12.84 -4.64
C ARG A 162 0.73 -11.37 -4.61
N GLU A 163 -0.07 -10.98 -3.62
CA GLU A 163 -0.47 -9.60 -3.36
C GLU A 163 0.76 -8.70 -3.21
N PHE A 164 1.72 -9.11 -2.38
CA PHE A 164 2.96 -8.37 -2.19
C PHE A 164 3.76 -8.17 -3.49
N LEU A 165 3.84 -9.20 -4.35
CA LEU A 165 4.49 -9.10 -5.66
C LEU A 165 3.76 -8.13 -6.59
N VAL A 166 2.42 -8.21 -6.65
CA VAL A 166 1.59 -7.32 -7.46
C VAL A 166 1.78 -5.88 -7.01
N GLU A 167 1.65 -5.63 -5.71
CA GLU A 167 1.82 -4.28 -5.17
C GLU A 167 3.23 -3.74 -5.49
N ARG A 168 4.28 -4.56 -5.31
CA ARG A 168 5.66 -4.16 -5.63
C ARG A 168 5.85 -3.80 -7.10
N SER A 169 5.17 -4.50 -7.99
CA SER A 169 5.29 -4.26 -9.43
C SER A 169 4.56 -3.01 -9.92
N GLN A 170 3.74 -2.38 -9.08
CA GLN A 170 3.04 -1.16 -9.45
C GLN A 170 4.05 -0.07 -9.82
N LYS A 171 3.89 0.48 -11.02
CA LYS A 171 4.69 1.59 -11.52
C LYS A 171 4.12 2.91 -11.00
N LEU A 172 5.00 3.87 -10.76
CA LEU A 172 4.63 5.24 -10.46
C LEU A 172 3.82 5.80 -11.65
N PRO A 173 2.58 6.24 -11.44
CA PRO A 173 1.81 6.89 -12.50
C PRO A 173 2.46 8.20 -12.96
N PRO A 174 2.31 8.59 -14.23
CA PRO A 174 2.82 9.87 -14.71
C PRO A 174 2.13 11.02 -13.98
N ILE A 175 2.92 11.97 -13.48
CA ILE A 175 2.42 13.17 -12.82
C ILE A 175 2.44 14.32 -13.82
N LYS A 176 1.29 14.97 -13.98
CA LYS A 176 1.09 16.17 -14.81
C LYS A 176 1.03 17.37 -13.90
N HIS A 177 1.77 18.41 -14.24
CA HIS A 177 1.75 19.68 -13.51
C HIS A 177 1.04 20.72 -14.37
N GLY A 178 0.00 21.34 -13.84
CA GLY A 178 -0.75 22.36 -14.55
C GLY A 178 -0.19 23.77 -14.31
N GLU A 179 -0.77 24.72 -15.03
CA GLU A 179 -0.45 26.14 -14.91
C GLU A 179 -0.73 26.68 -13.50
N SER A 180 0.18 27.53 -13.02
CA SER A 180 0.05 28.14 -11.70
C SER A 180 -0.81 29.41 -11.73
N ILE A 181 -1.67 29.59 -10.73
CA ILE A 181 -2.41 30.82 -10.49
C ILE A 181 -1.78 31.59 -9.34
N THR A 182 -1.53 32.89 -9.52
CA THR A 182 -1.01 33.76 -8.47
C THR A 182 -2.00 34.90 -8.17
N ASP A 183 -2.37 35.06 -6.90
CA ASP A 183 -3.18 36.17 -6.39
C ASP A 183 -2.60 36.66 -5.06
N ARG A 184 -2.38 37.98 -4.95
CA ARG A 184 -1.83 38.62 -3.74
C ARG A 184 -0.60 37.88 -3.19
N ARG A 185 0.33 37.57 -4.10
CA ARG A 185 1.57 36.80 -3.87
C ARG A 185 1.39 35.35 -3.42
N SER A 186 0.16 34.89 -3.16
CA SER A 186 -0.10 33.48 -2.94
C SER A 186 -0.16 32.78 -4.30
N THR A 187 0.56 31.68 -4.43
CA THR A 187 0.62 30.90 -5.67
C THR A 187 0.02 29.53 -5.45
N PHE A 188 -0.73 29.05 -6.42
CA PHE A 188 -1.42 27.76 -6.42
C PHE A 188 -0.99 26.99 -7.67
N GLN A 189 -0.61 25.73 -7.52
CA GLN A 189 -0.27 24.87 -8.66
C GLN A 189 -0.94 23.51 -8.52
N PRO A 190 -1.69 23.06 -9.54
CA PRO A 190 -2.30 21.74 -9.53
C PRO A 190 -1.33 20.68 -10.08
N HIS A 191 -1.46 19.47 -9.55
CA HIS A 191 -0.77 18.26 -9.98
C HIS A 191 -1.80 17.15 -10.12
N LEU A 192 -1.77 16.44 -11.24
CA LEU A 192 -2.72 15.40 -11.58
C LEU A 192 -1.98 14.10 -11.87
N ALA A 193 -2.52 12.97 -11.42
CA ALA A 193 -2.03 11.67 -11.82
C ALA A 193 -3.17 10.65 -11.88
N PRO A 194 -3.16 9.74 -12.88
CA PRO A 194 -4.09 8.62 -12.91
C PRO A 194 -3.78 7.67 -11.74
N VAL A 195 -4.82 7.15 -11.10
CA VAL A 195 -4.68 6.19 -9.99
C VAL A 195 -5.73 5.09 -10.08
N VAL A 196 -5.30 3.86 -9.83
CA VAL A 196 -6.16 2.66 -9.76
C VAL A 196 -6.03 1.93 -8.43
N SER A 197 -5.15 2.39 -7.53
CA SER A 197 -4.95 1.78 -6.21
C SER A 197 -4.52 2.83 -5.17
N PRO A 198 -4.78 2.60 -3.87
CA PRO A 198 -4.26 3.44 -2.78
C PRO A 198 -2.74 3.50 -2.73
N ARG A 199 -2.06 2.44 -3.17
CA ARG A 199 -0.60 2.40 -3.21
C ARG A 199 -0.05 3.40 -4.23
N GLN A 200 -0.69 3.55 -5.38
CA GLN A 200 -0.30 4.58 -6.35
C GLN A 200 -0.47 5.99 -5.79
N VAL A 201 -1.53 6.27 -5.02
CA VAL A 201 -1.72 7.55 -4.31
C VAL A 201 -0.51 7.85 -3.42
N LYS A 202 -0.08 6.87 -2.61
CA LYS A 202 1.12 7.00 -1.77
C LYS A 202 2.40 7.26 -2.59
N MET A 203 2.60 6.51 -3.67
CA MET A 203 3.76 6.68 -4.56
C MET A 203 3.82 8.08 -5.18
N ILE A 204 2.66 8.62 -5.58
CA ILE A 204 2.56 9.97 -6.15
C ILE A 204 2.92 11.02 -5.11
N LEU A 205 2.38 10.91 -3.88
CA LEU A 205 2.71 11.83 -2.79
C LEU A 205 4.20 11.81 -2.46
N GLU A 206 4.77 10.62 -2.26
CA GLU A 206 6.21 10.46 -2.02
C GLU A 206 7.03 11.12 -3.14
N LYS A 207 6.65 10.90 -4.41
CA LYS A 207 7.33 11.51 -5.55
C LYS A 207 7.23 13.02 -5.57
N LEU A 208 6.06 13.58 -5.27
CA LEU A 208 5.85 15.03 -5.19
C LEU A 208 6.71 15.64 -4.08
N TYR A 209 6.83 14.97 -2.93
CA TYR A 209 7.65 15.41 -1.79
C TYR A 209 9.17 15.32 -2.03
N GLU A 210 9.64 14.56 -3.03
CA GLU A 210 11.04 14.64 -3.45
C GLU A 210 11.39 16.02 -4.04
N ASN A 211 10.41 16.71 -4.62
CA ASN A 211 10.60 18.06 -5.13
C ASN A 211 10.55 19.07 -3.97
N LYS A 212 11.72 19.64 -3.63
CA LYS A 212 11.87 20.61 -2.54
C LYS A 212 10.89 21.78 -2.60
N LYS A 213 10.53 22.25 -3.81
CA LYS A 213 9.58 23.37 -3.97
C LYS A 213 8.18 22.99 -3.50
N ILE A 214 7.74 21.77 -3.83
CA ILE A 214 6.43 21.22 -3.45
C ILE A 214 6.44 20.83 -1.97
N ALA A 215 7.51 20.18 -1.51
CA ALA A 215 7.68 19.82 -0.10
C ALA A 215 7.70 21.03 0.84
N SER A 216 8.18 22.19 0.37
CA SER A 216 8.16 23.45 1.12
C SER A 216 6.91 24.30 0.86
N ALA A 217 5.90 23.77 0.16
CA ALA A 217 4.63 24.47 0.02
C ALA A 217 3.97 24.65 1.39
N THR A 218 3.19 25.71 1.55
CA THR A 218 2.46 25.96 2.80
C THR A 218 1.39 24.89 3.02
N HIS A 219 0.74 24.44 1.94
CA HIS A 219 -0.25 23.37 1.94
C HIS A 219 -0.15 22.56 0.65
N ASN A 220 -0.21 21.23 0.74
CA ASN A 220 -0.32 20.27 -0.35
C ASN A 220 -1.65 19.52 -0.25
N ILE A 221 -2.73 20.22 -0.58
CA ILE A 221 -4.11 19.73 -0.47
C ILE A 221 -4.33 18.66 -1.53
N TYR A 222 -4.97 17.54 -1.21
CA TYR A 222 -5.29 16.55 -2.23
C TYR A 222 -6.66 15.91 -2.07
N ALA A 223 -7.16 15.37 -3.17
CA ALA A 223 -8.27 14.44 -3.20
C ALA A 223 -8.08 13.43 -4.33
N TYR A 224 -8.63 12.23 -4.16
CA TYR A 224 -8.64 11.21 -5.21
C TYR A 224 -9.96 10.45 -5.23
N ARG A 225 -10.26 9.87 -6.40
CA ARG A 225 -11.40 8.95 -6.59
C ARG A 225 -10.95 7.77 -7.43
N ILE A 226 -11.02 6.56 -6.89
CA ILE A 226 -10.74 5.30 -7.57
C ILE A 226 -12.06 4.54 -7.69
N TYR A 227 -12.43 4.15 -8.91
CA TYR A 227 -13.64 3.38 -9.15
C TYR A 227 -13.33 1.89 -9.03
N CYS A 228 -14.04 1.20 -8.14
CA CYS A 228 -13.95 -0.24 -7.96
C CYS A 228 -15.07 -0.92 -8.74
N GLU A 229 -14.73 -1.58 -9.85
CA GLU A 229 -15.70 -2.24 -10.74
C GLU A 229 -16.48 -3.34 -9.99
N ASP A 230 -15.80 -4.18 -9.20
CA ASP A 230 -16.39 -5.32 -8.49
C ASP A 230 -17.52 -4.93 -7.52
N LYS A 231 -17.37 -3.78 -6.87
CA LYS A 231 -18.31 -3.29 -5.85
C LYS A 231 -19.24 -2.20 -6.38
N HIS A 232 -19.08 -1.81 -7.65
CA HIS A 232 -19.72 -0.65 -8.26
C HIS A 232 -19.69 0.61 -7.36
N SER A 233 -18.56 0.83 -6.67
CA SER A 233 -18.42 1.90 -5.67
C SER A 233 -17.10 2.65 -5.82
N PHE A 234 -16.95 3.76 -5.09
CA PHE A 234 -15.73 4.57 -5.11
C PHE A 234 -14.93 4.42 -3.82
N LEU A 235 -13.64 4.15 -3.97
CA LEU A 235 -12.64 4.41 -2.94
C LEU A 235 -12.12 5.83 -3.14
N GLN A 236 -12.43 6.73 -2.20
CA GLN A 236 -12.13 8.14 -2.32
C GLN A 236 -11.80 8.72 -0.95
N ASP A 237 -10.86 9.66 -0.92
CA ASP A 237 -10.40 10.32 0.29
C ASP A 237 -9.79 11.69 -0.04
N CYS A 238 -9.56 12.52 0.98
CA CYS A 238 -8.98 13.85 0.84
C CYS A 238 -8.20 14.30 2.07
N GLU A 239 -7.26 15.22 1.87
CA GLU A 239 -6.44 15.82 2.93
C GLU A 239 -6.34 17.33 2.70
N ASP A 240 -6.51 18.09 3.79
CA ASP A 240 -6.47 19.55 3.81
C ASP A 240 -5.03 20.08 3.93
N ASP A 241 -4.13 19.30 4.54
CA ASP A 241 -2.76 19.72 4.88
C ASP A 241 -2.70 21.08 5.61
N GLY A 242 -3.62 21.29 6.56
CA GLY A 242 -3.75 22.54 7.33
C GLY A 242 -4.55 23.65 6.64
N GLU A 243 -4.92 23.52 5.36
CA GLU A 243 -5.87 24.41 4.69
C GLU A 243 -7.31 23.95 4.97
N THR A 244 -7.82 24.26 6.17
CA THR A 244 -9.10 23.74 6.65
C THR A 244 -10.24 23.84 5.62
N ALA A 245 -10.91 22.70 5.39
CA ALA A 245 -12.01 22.47 4.46
C ALA A 245 -11.66 22.51 2.96
N ALA A 246 -10.38 22.59 2.57
CA ALA A 246 -10.00 22.60 1.15
C ALA A 246 -10.06 21.24 0.48
N GLY A 247 -9.56 20.18 1.12
CA GLY A 247 -9.58 18.80 0.64
C GLY A 247 -11.00 18.29 0.43
N GLY A 248 -11.90 18.51 1.38
CA GLY A 248 -13.32 18.14 1.22
C GLY A 248 -13.99 18.88 0.04
N ARG A 249 -13.68 20.17 -0.16
CA ARG A 249 -14.17 20.94 -1.32
C ARG A 249 -13.59 20.44 -2.64
N LEU A 250 -12.32 20.05 -2.63
CA LEU A 250 -11.64 19.49 -3.80
C LEU A 250 -12.25 18.13 -4.15
N LEU A 251 -12.47 17.25 -3.17
CA LEU A 251 -13.16 15.98 -3.39
C LEU A 251 -14.58 16.19 -3.94
N HIS A 252 -15.31 17.15 -3.39
CA HIS A 252 -16.64 17.48 -3.88
C HIS A 252 -16.63 17.99 -5.34
N LEU A 253 -15.60 18.75 -5.74
CA LEU A 253 -15.38 19.12 -7.13
C LEU A 253 -15.20 17.88 -8.01
N LEU A 254 -14.37 16.92 -7.58
CA LEU A 254 -14.17 15.66 -8.32
C LEU A 254 -15.48 14.87 -8.46
N GLN A 255 -16.33 14.89 -7.43
CA GLN A 255 -17.66 14.25 -7.44
C GLN A 255 -18.60 14.89 -8.45
N ILE A 256 -18.74 16.22 -8.43
CA ILE A 256 -19.63 16.95 -9.34
C ILE A 256 -19.21 16.77 -10.81
N LEU A 257 -17.90 16.73 -11.06
CA LEU A 257 -17.37 16.50 -12.41
C LEU A 257 -17.40 15.03 -12.86
N ASP A 258 -17.90 14.12 -12.01
CA ASP A 258 -17.87 12.66 -12.17
C ASP A 258 -16.52 12.08 -12.65
N VAL A 259 -15.40 12.65 -12.17
CA VAL A 259 -14.08 12.16 -12.55
C VAL A 259 -13.73 10.88 -11.80
N ARG A 260 -13.10 9.93 -12.48
CA ARG A 260 -12.79 8.61 -11.96
C ARG A 260 -11.32 8.28 -12.20
N ASN A 261 -10.76 7.46 -11.32
CA ASN A 261 -9.40 6.93 -11.40
C ASN A 261 -8.32 8.03 -11.51
N VAL A 262 -8.47 9.07 -10.70
CA VAL A 262 -7.59 10.25 -10.72
C VAL A 262 -7.37 10.80 -9.32
N MET A 263 -6.15 11.26 -9.09
CA MET A 263 -5.72 12.03 -7.94
C MET A 263 -5.36 13.44 -8.40
N VAL A 264 -5.80 14.43 -7.62
CA VAL A 264 -5.40 15.83 -7.79
C VAL A 264 -4.79 16.32 -6.49
N VAL A 265 -3.59 16.92 -6.58
CA VAL A 265 -2.92 17.66 -5.51
C VAL A 265 -2.86 19.12 -5.92
N VAL A 266 -3.14 20.05 -5.01
CA VAL A 266 -2.96 21.49 -5.23
C VAL A 266 -2.00 22.02 -4.19
N SER A 267 -0.79 22.34 -4.62
CA SER A 267 0.23 22.98 -3.80
C SER A 267 -0.04 24.49 -3.72
N ARG A 268 -0.10 25.01 -2.50
CA ARG A 268 -0.24 26.44 -2.20
C ARG A 268 1.01 26.97 -1.51
N TRP A 269 1.57 28.06 -2.03
CA TRP A 269 2.60 28.85 -1.35
C TRP A 269 1.99 30.16 -0.86
N TYR A 270 1.95 30.38 0.46
CA TYR A 270 1.37 31.57 1.06
C TYR A 270 2.22 32.82 0.80
N GLY A 271 1.58 33.87 0.29
CA GLY A 271 2.23 35.13 -0.08
C GLY A 271 2.33 36.19 1.02
N GLY A 272 1.92 35.89 2.25
CA GLY A 272 1.89 36.86 3.36
C GLY A 272 0.57 37.65 3.49
N ILE A 273 -0.37 37.49 2.56
CA ILE A 273 -1.68 38.19 2.56
C ILE A 273 -2.79 37.16 2.67
N LEU A 274 -3.73 37.33 3.60
CA LEU A 274 -4.89 36.45 3.74
C LEU A 274 -5.89 36.65 2.58
N LEU A 275 -6.16 35.60 1.82
CA LEU A 275 -7.09 35.63 0.68
C LEU A 275 -8.57 35.45 1.10
N GLY A 276 -8.83 35.00 2.32
CA GLY A 276 -10.19 34.66 2.74
C GLY A 276 -10.80 33.60 1.82
N PRO A 277 -12.09 33.69 1.44
CA PRO A 277 -12.75 32.72 0.57
C PRO A 277 -12.16 32.57 -0.83
N ASP A 278 -11.44 33.58 -1.35
CA ASP A 278 -10.92 33.54 -2.72
C ASP A 278 -9.91 32.42 -2.96
N ARG A 279 -9.18 32.01 -1.92
CA ARG A 279 -8.24 30.88 -2.02
C ARG A 279 -8.93 29.59 -2.47
N PHE A 280 -10.16 29.34 -2.02
CA PHE A 280 -10.91 28.16 -2.42
C PHE A 280 -11.34 28.23 -3.89
N LYS A 281 -11.60 29.44 -4.41
CA LYS A 281 -11.85 29.63 -5.84
C LYS A 281 -10.60 29.26 -6.65
N HIS A 282 -9.42 29.72 -6.22
CA HIS A 282 -8.15 29.40 -6.90
C HIS A 282 -7.81 27.91 -6.85
N ILE A 283 -7.98 27.26 -5.70
CA ILE A 283 -7.79 25.81 -5.55
C ILE A 283 -8.68 25.04 -6.52
N ASN A 284 -9.98 25.33 -6.52
CA ASN A 284 -10.94 24.64 -7.38
C ASN A 284 -10.72 24.93 -8.87
N ASN A 285 -10.35 26.17 -9.21
CA ASN A 285 -10.10 26.55 -10.60
C ASN A 285 -8.84 25.90 -11.15
N CYS A 286 -7.74 25.89 -10.38
CA CYS A 286 -6.52 25.17 -10.77
C CYS A 286 -6.81 23.69 -11.02
N ALA A 287 -7.49 23.03 -10.08
CA ALA A 287 -7.84 21.62 -10.19
C ALA A 287 -8.75 21.35 -11.40
N ARG A 288 -9.77 22.17 -11.63
CA ARG A 288 -10.65 22.02 -12.79
C ARG A 288 -9.89 22.19 -14.11
N ASN A 289 -9.00 23.18 -14.20
CA ASN A 289 -8.26 23.46 -15.43
C ASN A 289 -7.42 22.26 -15.86
N ILE A 290 -6.64 21.68 -14.93
CA ILE A 290 -5.82 20.50 -15.26
C ILE A 290 -6.68 19.26 -15.58
N LEU A 291 -7.83 19.11 -14.92
CA LEU A 291 -8.76 18.01 -15.23
C LEU A 291 -9.34 18.14 -16.65
N VAL A 292 -9.66 19.35 -17.08
CA VAL A 292 -10.15 19.60 -18.45
C VAL A 292 -9.02 19.42 -19.47
N GLU A 293 -7.83 19.95 -19.19
CA GLU A 293 -6.66 19.85 -20.05
C GLU A 293 -6.25 18.39 -20.31
N GLU A 294 -6.25 17.55 -19.27
CA GLU A 294 -5.91 16.13 -19.36
C GLU A 294 -7.11 15.24 -19.72
N GLY A 295 -8.26 15.83 -20.08
CA GLY A 295 -9.42 15.12 -20.63
C GLY A 295 -10.29 14.35 -19.62
N TYR A 296 -10.17 14.64 -18.32
CA TYR A 296 -11.00 14.05 -17.27
C TYR A 296 -12.35 14.76 -17.10
N ALA A 297 -12.47 16.02 -17.54
CA ALA A 297 -13.69 16.80 -17.42
C ALA A 297 -14.03 17.52 -18.73
N ALA A 298 -15.32 17.73 -18.99
CA ALA A 298 -15.77 18.46 -20.17
C ALA A 298 -15.42 19.96 -20.06
N SER A 299 -14.99 20.56 -21.17
CA SER A 299 -14.87 22.02 -21.28
C SER A 299 -16.27 22.63 -21.26
N THR A 300 -16.63 23.33 -20.19
CA THR A 300 -17.82 24.18 -20.19
C THR A 300 -17.53 25.39 -21.08
N LYS A 301 -17.96 25.34 -22.35
CA LYS A 301 -18.19 26.56 -23.14
C LYS A 301 -19.26 27.38 -22.42
N THR A 302 -18.86 28.45 -21.74
CA THR A 302 -19.82 29.48 -21.32
C THR A 302 -20.29 30.21 -22.57
N GLU A 303 -21.44 29.82 -23.12
CA GLU A 303 -22.16 30.63 -24.09
C GLU A 303 -22.62 31.92 -23.39
N ILE A 304 -21.86 32.99 -23.58
CA ILE A 304 -22.36 34.34 -23.31
C ILE A 304 -23.31 34.66 -24.45
N ILE A 305 -24.61 34.50 -24.22
CA ILE A 305 -25.65 35.09 -25.05
C ILE A 305 -25.51 36.60 -24.89
N GLY A 306 -24.83 37.23 -25.85
CA GLY A 306 -24.73 38.68 -25.96
C GLY A 306 -26.09 39.25 -26.34
N ASP A 307 -26.71 39.91 -25.38
CA ASP A 307 -27.86 40.79 -25.54
C ASP A 307 -27.49 41.93 -26.51
N THR A 308 -27.98 41.87 -27.75
CA THR A 308 -27.83 42.98 -28.71
C THR A 308 -28.86 44.05 -28.37
N GLY A 309 -28.40 45.10 -27.71
CA GLY A 309 -29.14 46.32 -27.46
C GLY A 309 -29.71 46.93 -28.74
N SER A 310 -30.98 47.32 -28.68
CA SER A 310 -31.69 48.08 -29.69
C SER A 310 -31.19 49.52 -29.76
N GLU A 311 -30.43 49.87 -30.80
CA GLU A 311 -30.15 51.26 -31.17
C GLU A 311 -31.38 51.92 -31.81
N LYS A 312 -31.85 53.00 -31.19
CA LYS A 312 -32.83 53.93 -31.78
C LYS A 312 -32.12 54.81 -32.80
N MET A 313 -32.47 54.65 -34.09
CA MET A 313 -32.02 55.56 -35.13
C MET A 313 -33.07 56.66 -35.33
N SER A 314 -32.76 57.89 -34.89
CA SER A 314 -33.51 59.10 -35.24
C SER A 314 -33.19 59.49 -36.68
N SER A 315 -34.18 59.53 -37.57
CA SER A 315 -34.04 60.12 -38.90
C SER A 315 -34.85 61.40 -38.99
N SER A 316 -34.15 62.53 -39.05
CA SER A 316 -34.69 63.84 -39.42
C SER A 316 -34.68 63.98 -40.95
N ARG A 317 -35.80 64.50 -41.45
CA ARG A 317 -36.17 64.79 -42.84
C ARG A 317 -35.12 65.54 -43.66
N LYS A 318 -35.01 65.20 -44.95
CA LYS A 318 -34.85 66.17 -46.05
C LYS A 318 -35.65 65.72 -47.29
N PHE A 319 -36.39 66.70 -47.82
CA PHE A 319 -37.30 66.75 -48.98
C PHE A 319 -38.72 66.22 -48.76
#